data_AF-A0A5M6IBC0-F1
#
_entry.id   AF-A0A5M6IBC0-F1
#
_cell.length_a   1.000
_cell.length_b   1.000
_cell.length_c   1.000
_cell.angle_alpha   90.00
_cell.angle_beta   90.00
_cell.angle_gamma   90.00
#
_symmetry.space_group_name_H-M   'P 1'
#
loop_
_entity.id
_entity.type
_entity.pdbx_description
1 polymer ?
#
loop_
_entity_poly.entity_id
_entity_poly.type
_entity_poly.pdbx_seq_one_letter_code
_entity_poly.pdbx_strand_id
1 'polypeptide(L)'
;MRTLTMMAATAGLATLLAGPALADTVAVTTVTDLMEPSQTITSSGHVAFVGTEEIRFKVAGKTCTWVGSAAGSVPKGCNYKITVNVTTGELSDPSSLDNPVCTKTADMLAACK
;
A
#
# COMPACT_ATOMS: atom_id res chain seq x y z
N MET A 1 -43.53 3.40 53.47
CA MET A 1 -43.40 3.79 52.05
C MET A 1 -41.97 3.51 51.61
N ARG A 2 -41.82 2.83 50.47
CA ARG A 2 -40.58 2.18 50.00
C ARG A 2 -39.59 3.20 49.43
N THR A 3 -38.34 3.03 49.81
CA THR A 3 -37.12 3.71 49.34
C THR A 3 -36.96 3.56 47.82
N LEU A 4 -36.86 4.67 47.08
CA LEU A 4 -36.43 4.67 45.67
C LEU A 4 -34.91 4.87 45.61
N THR A 5 -34.18 3.81 45.25
CA THR A 5 -32.75 3.91 44.96
C THR A 5 -32.57 4.16 43.46
N MET A 6 -32.17 5.37 43.09
CA MET A 6 -31.72 5.73 41.74
C MET A 6 -30.45 4.92 41.40
N MET A 7 -30.53 4.01 40.44
CA MET A 7 -29.35 3.47 39.77
C MET A 7 -28.94 4.44 38.65
N ALA A 8 -27.95 5.28 38.93
CA ALA A 8 -27.24 6.04 37.91
C ALA A 8 -26.31 5.07 37.15
N ALA A 9 -26.70 4.67 35.94
CA ALA A 9 -25.82 3.96 35.03
C ALA A 9 -24.79 4.95 34.45
N THR A 10 -23.61 5.04 35.05
CA THR A 10 -22.47 5.73 34.47
C THR A 10 -21.96 4.94 33.27
N ALA A 11 -22.35 5.35 32.06
CA ALA A 11 -21.78 4.83 30.82
C ALA A 11 -20.38 5.46 30.63
N GLY A 12 -19.33 4.69 30.95
CA GLY A 12 -17.96 5.09 30.67
C GLY A 12 -17.70 5.10 29.17
N LEU A 13 -17.40 6.26 28.59
CA LEU A 13 -16.85 6.35 27.25
C LEU A 13 -15.46 5.71 27.25
N ALA A 14 -15.35 4.47 26.80
CA ALA A 14 -14.08 3.90 26.38
C ALA A 14 -13.70 4.54 25.04
N THR A 15 -12.86 5.58 25.07
CA THR A 15 -12.21 6.10 23.87
C THR A 15 -11.17 5.09 23.42
N LEU A 16 -11.54 4.22 22.46
CA LEU A 16 -10.57 3.38 21.78
C LEU A 16 -9.59 4.29 21.02
N LEU A 17 -8.34 4.28 21.45
CA LEU A 17 -7.19 4.81 20.70
C LEU A 17 -6.93 3.88 19.51
N ALA A 18 -7.83 3.89 18.51
CA ALA A 18 -7.59 3.23 17.25
C ALA A 18 -6.50 3.99 16.50
N GLY A 19 -5.34 3.35 16.29
CA GLY A 19 -4.31 3.90 15.41
C GLY A 19 -4.83 4.10 13.99
N PRO A 20 -4.14 4.91 13.17
CA PRO A 20 -4.59 5.16 11.80
C PRO A 20 -4.56 3.85 10.99
N ALA A 21 -5.64 3.59 10.25
CA ALA A 21 -5.71 2.41 9.39
C ALA A 21 -4.72 2.55 8.22
N LEU A 22 -3.84 1.56 8.05
CA LEU A 22 -2.94 1.47 6.90
C LEU A 22 -3.75 0.95 5.71
N ALA A 23 -4.13 1.86 4.82
CA ALA A 23 -4.98 1.54 3.68
C ALA A 23 -4.14 1.11 2.46
N ASP A 24 -3.09 1.86 2.16
CA ASP A 24 -2.28 1.68 0.96
C ASP A 24 -1.06 0.81 1.24
N THR A 25 -0.63 0.06 0.23
CA THR A 25 0.60 -0.74 0.28
C THR A 25 1.34 -0.68 -1.04
N VAL A 26 2.66 -0.59 -0.99
CA VAL A 26 3.55 -0.82 -2.14
C VAL A 26 4.43 -2.01 -1.84
N ALA A 27 4.37 -3.05 -2.67
CA ALA A 27 5.28 -4.18 -2.64
C ALA A 27 6.22 -4.14 -3.85
N VAL A 28 7.51 -4.35 -3.60
CA VAL A 28 8.54 -4.40 -4.63
C VAL A 28 9.23 -5.75 -4.55
N THR A 29 9.27 -6.46 -5.67
CA THR A 29 10.08 -7.67 -5.85
C THR A 29 11.31 -7.29 -6.68
N THR A 30 12.50 -7.52 -6.15
CA THR A 30 13.76 -7.30 -6.86
C THR A 30 14.30 -8.62 -7.38
N VAL A 31 14.70 -8.63 -8.64
CA VAL A 31 15.36 -9.75 -9.32
C VAL A 31 16.80 -9.35 -9.60
N THR A 32 17.76 -10.12 -9.09
CA THR A 32 19.20 -9.92 -9.31
C THR A 32 19.76 -11.12 -10.05
N ASP A 33 20.32 -10.88 -11.24
CA ASP A 33 20.98 -11.91 -12.02
C ASP A 33 22.49 -11.92 -11.71
N LEU A 34 22.97 -13.01 -11.12
CA LEU A 34 24.38 -13.30 -10.95
C LEU A 34 24.95 -13.80 -12.28
N MET A 35 26.04 -13.18 -12.74
CA MET A 35 26.71 -13.58 -13.98
C MET A 35 27.59 -14.81 -13.79
N GLU A 36 28.28 -14.92 -12.65
CA GLU A 36 29.05 -16.09 -12.27
C GLU A 36 28.98 -16.28 -10.73
N PRO A 37 28.41 -17.41 -10.24
CA PRO A 37 27.70 -18.43 -11.01
C PRO A 37 26.41 -17.88 -11.64
N SER A 38 26.02 -18.38 -12.81
CA SER A 38 24.76 -17.99 -13.47
C SER A 38 23.55 -18.41 -12.62
N GLN A 39 22.99 -17.47 -11.86
CA GLN A 39 21.84 -17.70 -10.97
C GLN A 39 20.99 -16.44 -10.85
N THR A 40 19.73 -16.60 -10.45
CA THR A 40 18.82 -15.49 -10.16
C THR A 40 18.47 -15.48 -8.68
N ILE A 41 18.60 -14.32 -8.04
CA ILE A 41 18.18 -14.08 -6.66
C ILE A 41 16.92 -13.21 -6.70
N THR A 42 15.88 -13.66 -6.00
CA THR A 42 14.66 -12.88 -5.82
C THR A 42 14.51 -12.48 -4.36
N SER A 43 14.30 -11.19 -4.11
CA SER A 43 13.90 -10.67 -2.80
C SER A 43 12.67 -9.80 -2.91
N SER A 44 11.84 -9.76 -1.87
CA SER A 44 10.63 -8.94 -1.85
C SER A 44 10.51 -8.17 -0.54
N GLY A 45 9.95 -6.98 -0.65
CA GLY A 45 9.64 -6.11 0.49
C GLY A 45 8.34 -5.37 0.23
N HIS A 46 7.69 -4.92 1.29
CA HIS A 46 6.50 -4.08 1.18
C HIS A 46 6.44 -3.04 2.30
N VAL A 47 5.75 -1.94 2.03
CA VAL A 47 5.46 -0.90 3.01
C VAL A 47 3.97 -0.60 2.94
N ALA A 48 3.29 -0.74 4.08
CA ALA A 48 1.91 -0.31 4.26
C ALA A 48 1.89 1.06 4.96
N PHE A 49 0.98 1.93 4.54
CA PHE A 49 0.89 3.31 5.03
C PHE A 49 -0.56 3.81 5.00
N VAL A 50 -0.81 4.92 5.69
CA VAL A 50 -2.12 5.60 5.67
C VAL A 50 -2.39 6.06 4.24
N GLY A 51 -3.63 5.89 3.77
CA GLY A 51 -4.00 6.22 2.39
C GLY A 51 -3.65 7.66 2.01
N THR A 52 -3.13 7.85 0.80
CA THR A 52 -2.71 9.15 0.25
C THR A 52 -3.41 9.45 -1.06
N GLU A 53 -3.37 10.69 -1.56
CA GLU A 53 -3.90 11.01 -2.89
C GLU A 53 -2.97 10.50 -3.99
N GLU A 54 -1.66 10.61 -3.76
CA GLU A 54 -0.62 10.13 -4.67
C GLU A 54 0.47 9.37 -3.91
N ILE A 55 0.91 8.27 -4.49
CA ILE A 55 2.00 7.42 -4.02
C ILE A 55 3.19 7.66 -4.94
N ARG A 56 4.20 8.35 -4.41
CA ARG A 56 5.42 8.70 -5.14
C ARG A 56 6.61 7.97 -4.55
N PHE A 57 7.32 7.21 -5.38
CA PHE A 57 8.49 6.46 -4.94
C PHE A 57 9.50 6.34 -6.08
N LYS A 58 10.74 6.02 -5.71
CA LYS A 58 11.84 5.82 -6.67
C LYS A 58 12.24 4.35 -6.70
N VAL A 59 12.35 3.79 -7.90
CA VAL A 59 12.78 2.41 -8.13
C VAL A 59 13.54 2.34 -9.46
N ALA A 60 14.66 1.61 -9.53
CA ALA A 60 15.51 1.50 -10.73
C ALA A 60 15.83 2.85 -11.40
N GLY A 61 16.08 3.90 -10.61
CA GLY A 61 16.36 5.25 -11.12
C GLY A 61 15.16 6.01 -11.69
N LYS A 62 13.96 5.39 -11.73
CA LYS A 62 12.71 5.99 -12.18
C LYS A 62 11.91 6.53 -11.02
N THR A 63 11.18 7.61 -11.25
CA THR A 63 10.16 8.10 -10.32
C THR A 63 8.80 7.60 -10.78
N CYS A 64 8.18 6.75 -9.97
CA CYS A 64 6.82 6.27 -10.17
C CYS A 64 5.85 7.16 -9.39
N THR A 65 4.73 7.54 -10.03
CA THR A 65 3.62 8.26 -9.40
C THR A 65 2.33 7.51 -9.65
N TRP A 66 1.81 6.86 -8.62
CA TRP A 66 0.54 6.13 -8.68
C TRP A 66 -0.53 6.85 -7.85
N VAL A 67 -1.79 6.61 -8.17
CA VAL A 67 -2.93 7.16 -7.42
C VAL A 67 -3.07 6.39 -6.11
N GLY A 68 -3.18 7.07 -4.98
CA GLY A 68 -3.44 6.42 -3.68
C GLY A 68 -4.93 6.35 -3.36
N SER A 69 -5.30 5.63 -2.30
CA SER A 69 -6.72 5.41 -2.02
C SER A 69 -7.46 6.66 -1.57
N ALA A 70 -6.76 7.71 -1.10
CA ALA A 70 -7.40 8.95 -0.67
C ALA A 70 -7.79 9.86 -1.84
N ALA A 71 -7.40 9.53 -3.07
CA ALA A 71 -7.86 10.25 -4.28
C ALA A 71 -9.37 10.08 -4.54
N GLY A 72 -10.03 9.14 -3.85
CA GLY A 72 -11.48 9.05 -3.82
C GLY A 72 -12.00 8.39 -2.54
N SER A 73 -13.32 8.38 -2.36
CA SER A 73 -13.95 7.80 -1.17
C SER A 73 -14.24 6.31 -1.38
N VAL A 74 -13.23 5.46 -1.18
CA VAL A 74 -13.34 4.01 -1.35
C VAL A 74 -13.06 3.24 -0.06
N PRO A 75 -13.77 2.12 0.21
CA PRO A 75 -13.59 1.33 1.44
C PRO A 75 -12.35 0.43 1.41
N LYS A 76 -11.63 0.37 0.28
CA LYS A 76 -10.43 -0.45 0.09
C LYS A 76 -9.26 0.49 -0.22
N GLY A 77 -8.06 0.12 0.22
CA GLY A 77 -6.86 0.85 -0.17
C GLY A 77 -6.30 0.46 -1.54
N CYS A 78 -5.30 1.20 -1.99
CA CYS A 78 -4.53 0.90 -3.18
C CYS A 78 -3.31 0.05 -2.79
N ASN A 79 -3.37 -1.22 -3.16
CA ASN A 79 -2.31 -2.19 -2.87
C ASN A 79 -1.63 -2.58 -4.17
N TYR A 80 -0.42 -2.06 -4.35
CA TYR A 80 0.36 -2.19 -5.57
C TYR A 80 1.49 -3.19 -5.41
N LYS A 81 1.84 -3.84 -6.52
CA LYS A 81 3.04 -4.67 -6.67
C LYS A 81 3.76 -4.31 -7.96
N ILE A 82 5.08 -4.41 -7.93
CA ILE A 82 5.94 -4.28 -9.11
C ILE A 82 7.19 -5.15 -8.93
N THR A 83 7.67 -5.71 -10.03
CA THR A 83 8.96 -6.39 -10.09
C THR A 83 9.99 -5.46 -10.73
N VAL A 84 11.21 -5.48 -10.22
CA VAL A 84 12.35 -4.75 -10.77
C VAL A 84 13.51 -5.71 -10.99
N ASN A 85 14.05 -5.77 -12.21
CA ASN A 85 15.35 -6.37 -12.44
C ASN A 85 16.43 -5.34 -12.11
N VAL A 86 17.24 -5.60 -11.09
CA VAL A 86 18.24 -4.61 -10.63
C VAL A 86 19.43 -4.49 -11.57
N THR A 87 19.67 -5.52 -12.39
CA THR A 87 20.77 -5.55 -13.36
C THR A 87 20.42 -4.72 -14.59
N THR A 88 19.21 -4.86 -15.12
CA THR A 88 18.75 -4.15 -16.33
C THR A 88 18.03 -2.84 -16.04
N GLY A 89 17.52 -2.66 -14.82
CA GLY A 89 16.63 -1.56 -14.44
C GLY A 89 15.21 -1.71 -15.00
N GLU A 90 14.88 -2.88 -15.57
CA GLU A 90 13.55 -3.15 -16.12
C GLU A 90 12.50 -3.28 -15.01
N LEU A 91 11.32 -2.71 -15.26
CA LEU A 91 10.15 -2.84 -14.40
C LEU A 91 9.13 -3.76 -15.06
N SER A 92 8.62 -4.75 -14.33
CA SER A 92 7.69 -5.78 -14.83
C SER A 92 6.64 -6.15 -13.79
N ASP A 93 5.72 -7.04 -14.20
CA ASP A 93 4.69 -7.65 -13.34
C ASP A 93 3.91 -6.66 -12.45
N PRO A 94 3.42 -5.53 -13.00
CA PRO A 94 2.60 -4.62 -12.22
C PRO A 94 1.33 -5.32 -11.76
N SER A 95 0.87 -4.98 -10.57
CA SER A 95 -0.44 -5.38 -10.08
C SER A 95 -1.04 -4.29 -9.22
N SER A 96 -2.26 -3.88 -9.54
CA SER A 96 -3.12 -3.10 -8.65
C SER A 96 -4.29 -3.97 -8.26
N LEU A 97 -4.60 -4.09 -6.96
CA LEU A 97 -5.87 -4.67 -6.55
C LEU A 97 -7.03 -3.80 -7.07
N ASP A 98 -8.11 -4.45 -7.53
CA ASP A 98 -9.27 -3.83 -8.20
C ASP A 98 -10.03 -2.85 -7.30
N ASN A 99 -9.48 -1.65 -7.24
CA ASN A 99 -10.09 -0.49 -6.62
C ASN A 99 -10.25 0.59 -7.70
N PRO A 100 -11.47 1.10 -7.91
CA PRO A 100 -11.78 1.95 -9.05
C PRO A 100 -10.93 3.22 -9.12
N VAL A 101 -10.47 3.75 -7.98
CA VAL A 101 -9.68 4.99 -7.90
C VAL A 101 -8.18 4.78 -8.11
N CYS A 102 -7.68 3.56 -7.92
CA CYS A 102 -6.26 3.25 -8.04
C CYS A 102 -5.81 3.28 -9.52
N THR A 103 -4.53 3.58 -9.73
CA THR A 103 -3.85 3.43 -11.02
C THR A 103 -4.07 2.02 -11.55
N LYS A 104 -4.56 1.89 -12.79
CA LYS A 104 -4.82 0.58 -13.37
C LYS A 104 -3.49 -0.13 -13.66
N THR A 105 -3.50 -1.45 -13.53
CA THR A 105 -2.34 -2.30 -13.81
C THR A 105 -1.68 -1.97 -15.16
N ALA A 106 -2.48 -1.71 -16.19
CA ALA A 106 -2.00 -1.37 -17.53
C ALA A 106 -1.21 -0.05 -17.60
N ASP A 107 -1.45 0.87 -16.68
CA ASP A 107 -0.85 2.22 -16.68
C ASP A 107 0.33 2.34 -15.71
N MET A 108 0.50 1.38 -14.80
CA MET A 108 1.48 1.46 -13.70
C MET A 108 2.91 1.64 -14.18
N LEU A 109 3.33 0.91 -15.22
CA LEU A 109 4.70 1.01 -15.75
C LEU A 109 4.93 2.33 -16.50
N ALA A 110 3.93 2.81 -17.25
CA ALA A 110 3.99 4.10 -17.94
C ALA A 110 4.04 5.29 -16.98
N ALA A 111 3.53 5.11 -15.75
CA ALA A 111 3.59 6.10 -14.68
C ALA A 111 4.99 6.21 -14.01
N CYS A 112 5.98 5.42 -14.45
CA CYS A 112 7.36 5.45 -13.98
C CYS A 112 8.28 6.12 -15.01
N LYS A 113 8.75 7.33 -14.72
CA LYS A 113 9.59 8.14 -15.60
C LYS A 113 11.05 8.11 -15.18
#